data_AF-I7M5W0-F1
#
_entry.id   AF-I7M5W0-F1
#
_cell.length_a   1.000
_cell.length_b   1.000
_cell.length_c   1.000
_cell.angle_alpha   90.00
_cell.angle_beta   90.00
_cell.angle_gamma   90.00
#
_symmetry.space_group_name_H-M   'P 1'
#
loop_
_entity.id
_entity.type
_entity.pdbx_description
1 polymer ?
#
loop_
_entity_poly.entity_id
_entity_poly.type
_entity_poly.pdbx_seq_one_letter_code
_entity_poly.pdbx_strand_id
1 'polypeptide(L)'
;MNIVLKLILSLSVPIIIGVSFNLSVFYYVLYQNVSQWEKQQTQQVIINENQKLHNLLYALKTTIEISFNTIEQDLIKFHNFYYKRMKNKVIARKQFQYIPCSYRYYAFNNCTQLMYQEFKKSNTYVQGYFHRTTFEFDEFSDDAKQRLKNIWDSYFLATSSYIARKKSLIAISQSFQAYNDSLFTTTPMLDMNLTAFQPYQTCIKNQTFLENYDPRCRGWYQSTVQQAGKYEVYQYKPYKDAFTNTITMSGTALLLDEKTNDFISIIGMDFTITNLIQSILASSDELDESQISSGYSLIFHDNNNTIFHHKYWKNTDDVEYSWQDLEYNSTTIYSIEEKNSFIQQVSNAKAHAEQFNYNIEKQINIDQFYIPFSKNNLSQQLQFSVSNKIFIVVVDFSQHYLKQNNYVCGESSERFKIYPTVLQNI
;
A
#
# COMPACT_ATOMS: atom_id res chain seq x y z
N MET A 1 46.38 56.41 54.54
CA MET A 1 45.44 55.97 53.48
C MET A 1 44.34 57.00 53.37
N ASN A 2 44.26 57.70 52.24
CA ASN A 2 43.55 58.96 52.03
C ASN A 2 42.04 58.82 52.29
N ILE A 3 41.41 59.74 53.03
CA ILE A 3 39.96 59.72 53.36
C ILE A 3 39.11 59.61 52.09
N VAL A 4 39.57 60.25 51.01
CA VAL A 4 39.00 60.17 49.67
C VAL A 4 38.93 58.72 49.15
N LEU A 5 39.97 57.92 49.36
CA LEU A 5 40.02 56.52 48.93
C LEU A 5 39.00 55.65 49.70
N LYS A 6 38.86 55.89 51.01
CA LYS A 6 37.85 55.20 51.84
C LYS A 6 36.44 55.55 51.41
N LEU A 7 36.18 56.83 51.11
CA LEU A 7 34.87 57.31 50.69
C LEU A 7 34.48 56.76 49.30
N ILE A 8 35.43 56.75 48.36
CA ILE A 8 35.27 56.14 47.04
C ILE A 8 34.98 54.65 47.19
N LEU A 9 35.79 53.91 47.96
CA LEU A 9 35.56 52.46 48.15
C LEU A 9 34.23 52.16 48.85
N SER A 10 33.82 52.94 49.86
CA SER A 10 32.55 52.73 50.58
C SER A 10 31.30 53.01 49.74
N LEU A 11 31.39 53.87 48.73
CA LEU A 11 30.27 54.19 47.83
C LEU A 11 30.31 53.34 46.56
N SER A 12 31.47 53.21 45.93
CA SER A 12 31.61 52.52 44.64
C SER A 12 31.49 51.00 44.75
N VAL A 13 32.01 50.38 45.82
CA VAL A 13 31.96 48.91 45.95
C VAL A 13 30.52 48.39 46.09
N PRO A 14 29.64 48.95 46.96
CA PRO A 14 28.24 48.54 47.01
C PRO A 14 27.48 48.78 45.71
N ILE A 15 27.76 49.89 45.00
CA ILE A 15 27.16 50.16 43.69
C ILE A 15 27.58 49.11 42.67
N ILE A 16 28.89 48.81 42.56
CA ILE A 16 29.41 47.79 41.64
C ILE A 16 28.85 46.41 41.98
N ILE A 17 28.82 46.03 43.26
CA ILE A 17 28.26 44.75 43.70
C ILE A 17 26.76 44.68 43.39
N GLY A 18 26.00 45.74 43.66
CA GLY A 18 24.57 45.82 43.36
C GLY A 18 24.27 45.71 41.86
N VAL A 19 25.05 46.39 41.02
CA VAL A 19 24.96 46.28 39.56
C VAL A 19 25.31 44.87 39.10
N SER A 20 26.42 44.29 39.56
CA SER A 20 26.83 42.91 39.20
C SER A 20 25.81 41.86 39.65
N PHE A 21 25.19 42.04 40.83
CA PHE A 21 24.13 41.17 41.31
C PHE A 21 22.89 41.28 40.42
N ASN A 22 22.42 42.51 40.13
CA ASN A 22 21.28 42.73 39.24
C ASN A 22 21.53 42.16 37.83
N LEU A 23 22.74 42.33 37.28
CA LEU A 23 23.11 41.75 35.98
C LEU A 23 23.13 40.22 36.02
N SER A 24 23.65 39.63 37.09
CA SER A 24 23.65 38.16 37.28
C SER A 24 22.22 37.61 37.36
N VAL A 25 21.34 38.25 38.14
CA VAL A 25 19.93 37.86 38.25
C VAL A 25 19.21 38.04 36.92
N PHE A 26 19.43 39.16 36.23
CA PHE A 26 18.85 39.42 34.91
C PHE A 26 19.29 38.35 33.89
N TYR A 27 20.59 38.04 33.84
CA TYR A 27 21.12 37.01 32.95
C TYR A 27 20.53 35.63 33.25
N TYR A 28 20.43 35.26 34.54
CA TYR A 28 19.82 34.00 34.95
C TYR A 28 18.34 33.90 34.52
N VAL A 29 17.55 34.95 34.76
CA VAL A 29 16.13 34.99 34.35
C VAL A 29 15.99 34.96 32.83
N LEU A 30 16.83 35.70 32.10
CA LEU A 30 16.84 35.69 30.64
C LEU A 30 17.14 34.28 30.10
N TYR A 31 18.19 33.63 30.62
CA TYR A 31 18.57 32.28 30.22
C TYR A 31 17.43 31.27 30.47
N GLN A 32 16.81 31.31 31.64
CA GLN A 32 15.66 30.45 31.97
C GLN A 32 14.49 30.68 31.02
N ASN A 33 14.13 31.95 30.76
CA ASN A 33 13.03 32.29 29.86
C ASN A 33 13.30 31.85 28.42
N VAL A 34 14.53 32.03 27.93
CA VAL A 34 14.93 31.59 26.58
C VAL A 34 14.88 30.06 26.48
N SER A 35 15.45 29.34 27.46
CA SER A 35 15.43 27.88 27.47
C SER A 35 14.00 27.30 27.57
N GLN A 36 13.13 27.93 28.38
CA GLN A 36 11.74 27.53 28.47
C GLN A 36 10.97 27.84 27.18
N TRP A 37 11.20 29.00 26.57
CA TRP A 37 10.61 29.36 25.29
C TRP A 37 11.02 28.38 24.19
N GLU A 38 12.31 28.05 24.08
CA GLU A 38 12.83 27.09 23.11
C GLU A 38 12.19 25.70 23.28
N LYS A 39 12.08 25.22 24.52
CA LYS A 39 11.39 23.97 24.84
C LYS A 39 9.91 24.00 24.42
N GLN A 40 9.20 25.08 24.72
CA GLN A 40 7.79 25.24 24.35
C GLN A 40 7.59 25.33 22.84
N GLN A 41 8.45 26.07 22.13
CA GLN A 41 8.42 26.13 20.67
C GLN A 41 8.68 24.76 20.05
N THR A 42 9.67 24.03 20.55
CA THR A 42 9.99 22.68 20.07
C THR A 42 8.81 21.73 20.28
N GLN A 43 8.20 21.74 21.46
CA GLN A 43 7.00 20.94 21.73
C GLN A 43 5.83 21.32 20.83
N GLN A 44 5.60 22.60 20.59
CA GLN A 44 4.53 23.05 19.70
C GLN A 44 4.76 22.60 18.25
N VAL A 45 6.00 22.65 17.76
CA VAL A 45 6.36 22.15 16.44
C VAL A 45 6.07 20.65 16.34
N ILE A 46 6.50 19.85 17.33
CA ILE A 46 6.24 18.41 17.37
C ILE A 46 4.74 18.11 17.34
N ILE A 47 3.95 18.81 18.17
CA ILE A 47 2.49 18.64 18.21
C ILE A 47 1.86 18.96 16.85
N ASN A 48 2.24 20.08 16.25
CA ASN A 48 1.71 20.49 14.95
C ASN A 48 2.06 19.50 13.85
N GLU A 49 3.29 18.99 13.81
CA GLU A 49 3.73 18.01 12.81
C GLU A 49 3.08 16.65 13.02
N ASN A 50 2.98 16.16 14.27
CA ASN A 50 2.23 14.95 14.59
C ASN A 50 0.75 15.07 14.17
N GLN A 51 0.12 16.24 14.36
CA GLN A 51 -1.25 16.47 13.92
C GLN A 51 -1.38 16.46 12.38
N LYS A 52 -0.42 17.04 11.65
CA LYS A 52 -0.40 16.99 10.18
C LYS A 52 -0.27 15.55 9.67
N LEU A 53 0.71 14.81 10.19
CA LEU A 53 0.91 13.39 9.88
C LEU A 53 -0.38 12.61 10.16
N HIS A 54 -1.01 12.86 11.31
CA HIS A 54 -2.22 12.16 11.70
C HIS A 54 -3.37 12.42 10.74
N ASN A 55 -3.59 13.68 10.36
CA ASN A 55 -4.66 14.05 9.43
C ASN A 55 -4.49 13.37 8.06
N LEU A 56 -3.26 13.38 7.52
CA LEU A 56 -2.97 12.76 6.23
C LEU A 56 -3.12 11.23 6.31
N LEU A 57 -2.52 10.62 7.34
CA LEU A 57 -2.54 9.19 7.54
C LEU A 57 -3.96 8.65 7.76
N TYR A 58 -4.76 9.33 8.58
CA TYR A 58 -6.14 8.95 8.84
C TYR A 58 -6.97 8.99 7.55
N ALA A 59 -6.87 10.07 6.77
CA ALA A 59 -7.60 10.19 5.51
C ALA A 59 -7.21 9.09 4.50
N LEU A 60 -5.90 8.81 4.36
CA LEU A 60 -5.38 7.74 3.50
C LEU A 60 -5.87 6.37 3.97
N LYS A 61 -5.71 6.07 5.26
CA LYS A 61 -6.18 4.82 5.88
C LYS A 61 -7.67 4.60 5.60
N THR A 62 -8.52 5.57 5.90
CA THR A 62 -9.97 5.47 5.70
C THR A 62 -10.32 5.25 4.23
N THR A 63 -9.66 5.96 3.31
CA THR A 63 -9.86 5.80 1.87
C THR A 63 -9.52 4.39 1.40
N ILE A 64 -8.39 3.86 1.88
CA ILE A 64 -7.90 2.52 1.59
C ILE A 64 -8.85 1.46 2.17
N GLU A 65 -9.28 1.60 3.42
CA GLU A 65 -10.22 0.68 4.07
C GLU A 65 -11.57 0.62 3.36
N ILE A 66 -12.16 1.77 3.03
CA ILE A 66 -13.42 1.83 2.28
C ILE A 66 -13.27 1.14 0.92
N SER A 67 -12.14 1.35 0.25
CA SER A 67 -11.87 0.76 -1.06
C SER A 67 -11.72 -0.76 -0.98
N PHE A 68 -10.98 -1.30 0.00
CA PHE A 68 -10.86 -2.75 0.18
C PHE A 68 -12.14 -3.41 0.63
N ASN A 69 -12.87 -2.79 1.58
CA ASN A 69 -14.18 -3.29 1.98
C ASN A 69 -15.12 -3.35 0.77
N THR A 70 -15.03 -2.37 -0.13
CA THR A 70 -15.83 -2.37 -1.36
C THR A 70 -15.49 -3.55 -2.28
N ILE A 71 -14.20 -3.82 -2.50
CA ILE A 71 -13.73 -4.97 -3.30
C ILE A 71 -14.17 -6.29 -2.66
N GLU A 72 -14.02 -6.41 -1.34
CA GLU A 72 -14.47 -7.58 -0.58
C GLU A 72 -15.97 -7.80 -0.75
N GLN A 73 -16.79 -6.74 -0.63
CA GLN A 73 -18.23 -6.84 -0.85
C GLN A 73 -18.58 -7.23 -2.29
N ASP A 74 -17.85 -6.70 -3.29
CA ASP A 74 -18.05 -7.05 -4.69
C ASP A 74 -17.69 -8.53 -4.95
N LEU A 75 -16.64 -9.04 -4.32
CA LEU A 75 -16.25 -10.46 -4.37
C LEU A 75 -17.26 -11.37 -3.65
N ILE A 76 -17.75 -11.00 -2.46
CA ILE A 76 -18.79 -11.74 -1.73
C ILE A 76 -20.10 -11.79 -2.54
N LYS A 77 -20.50 -10.69 -3.18
CA LYS A 77 -21.67 -10.68 -4.06
C LYS A 77 -21.49 -11.62 -5.25
N PHE A 78 -20.31 -11.57 -5.88
CA PHE A 78 -19.99 -12.45 -7.00
C PHE A 78 -20.00 -13.92 -6.60
N HIS A 79 -19.36 -14.25 -5.47
CA HIS A 79 -19.38 -15.57 -4.83
C HIS A 79 -20.80 -16.11 -4.63
N ASN A 80 -21.64 -15.33 -3.95
CA ASN A 80 -23.00 -15.71 -3.63
C ASN A 80 -23.87 -15.86 -4.87
N PHE A 81 -23.63 -15.04 -5.90
CA PHE A 81 -24.32 -15.15 -7.17
C PHE A 81 -23.94 -16.42 -7.92
N TYR A 82 -22.64 -16.75 -7.96
CA TYR A 82 -22.17 -17.99 -8.58
C TYR A 82 -22.81 -19.23 -7.92
N TYR A 83 -22.90 -19.27 -6.59
CA TYR A 83 -23.62 -20.34 -5.90
C TYR A 83 -25.11 -20.39 -6.24
N LYS A 84 -25.79 -19.24 -6.32
CA LYS A 84 -27.19 -19.19 -6.76
C LYS A 84 -27.32 -19.71 -8.20
N ARG A 85 -26.37 -19.42 -9.09
CA ARG A 85 -26.34 -19.92 -10.46
C ARG A 85 -26.17 -21.44 -10.50
N MET A 86 -25.19 -21.99 -9.78
CA MET A 86 -24.98 -23.44 -9.68
C MET A 86 -26.21 -24.19 -9.16
N LYS A 87 -26.98 -23.58 -8.26
CA LYS A 87 -28.23 -24.13 -7.72
C LYS A 87 -29.45 -23.88 -8.61
N ASN A 88 -29.26 -23.41 -9.84
CA ASN A 88 -30.33 -23.06 -10.78
C ASN A 88 -31.35 -22.04 -10.21
N LYS A 89 -30.92 -21.17 -9.28
CA LYS A 89 -31.75 -20.10 -8.71
C LYS A 89 -31.69 -18.79 -9.50
N VAL A 90 -30.94 -18.77 -10.60
CA VAL A 90 -30.78 -17.63 -11.50
C VAL A 90 -31.20 -18.06 -12.90
N ILE A 91 -32.10 -17.28 -13.52
CA ILE A 91 -32.56 -17.51 -14.88
C ILE A 91 -31.62 -16.76 -15.83
N ALA A 92 -30.85 -17.49 -16.63
CA ALA A 92 -30.07 -16.92 -17.72
C ALA A 92 -30.89 -16.92 -19.02
N ARG A 93 -30.83 -15.85 -19.81
CA ARG A 93 -31.49 -15.81 -21.13
C ARG A 93 -30.76 -16.75 -22.08
N LYS A 94 -31.48 -17.76 -22.60
CA LYS A 94 -30.95 -18.77 -23.53
C LYS A 94 -30.50 -18.24 -24.89
N GLN A 95 -30.81 -16.99 -25.22
CA GLN A 95 -30.49 -16.37 -26.52
C GLN A 95 -29.06 -15.80 -26.59
N PHE A 96 -28.32 -15.78 -25.49
CA PHE A 96 -26.93 -15.33 -25.48
C PHE A 96 -26.01 -16.41 -26.06
N GLN A 97 -25.15 -16.03 -27.02
CA GLN A 97 -24.13 -16.90 -27.57
C GLN A 97 -22.76 -16.45 -27.05
N TYR A 98 -22.05 -17.38 -26.43
CA TYR A 98 -20.67 -17.19 -26.01
C TYR A 98 -19.75 -17.16 -27.23
N ILE A 99 -18.72 -16.33 -27.18
CA ILE A 99 -17.63 -16.31 -28.15
C ILE A 99 -16.36 -16.74 -27.41
N PRO A 100 -16.21 -18.05 -27.12
CA PRO A 100 -15.09 -18.54 -26.35
C PRO A 100 -13.82 -18.60 -27.22
N CYS A 101 -12.68 -18.29 -26.62
CA CYS A 101 -11.39 -18.65 -27.21
C CYS A 101 -10.35 -18.92 -26.13
N SER A 102 -9.46 -19.88 -26.37
CA SER A 102 -8.32 -20.09 -25.50
C SER A 102 -7.33 -18.93 -25.62
N TYR A 103 -6.69 -18.56 -24.51
CA TYR A 103 -5.63 -17.54 -24.51
C TYR A 103 -4.46 -17.91 -25.44
N ARG A 104 -4.16 -19.21 -25.56
CA ARG A 104 -3.19 -19.71 -26.54
C ARG A 104 -3.60 -19.33 -27.97
N TYR A 105 -4.80 -19.73 -28.39
CA TYR A 105 -5.23 -19.45 -29.75
C TYR A 105 -5.39 -17.97 -30.04
N TYR A 106 -5.81 -17.19 -29.05
CA TYR A 106 -5.82 -15.74 -29.17
C TYR A 106 -4.43 -15.19 -29.50
N ALA A 107 -3.40 -15.57 -28.73
CA ALA A 107 -2.02 -15.14 -28.92
C ALA A 107 -1.40 -15.58 -30.27
N PHE A 108 -1.89 -16.68 -30.85
CA PHE A 108 -1.41 -17.20 -32.14
C PHE A 108 -2.31 -16.85 -33.33
N ASN A 109 -3.27 -15.92 -33.18
CA ASN A 109 -4.21 -15.54 -34.23
C ASN A 109 -5.09 -16.69 -34.77
N ASN A 110 -5.41 -17.68 -33.92
CA ASN A 110 -6.16 -18.89 -34.26
C ASN A 110 -7.63 -18.88 -33.76
N CYS A 111 -8.13 -17.79 -33.17
CA CYS A 111 -9.56 -17.69 -32.85
C CYS A 111 -10.41 -17.42 -34.11
N THR A 112 -11.73 -17.48 -33.96
CA THR A 112 -12.65 -17.05 -35.03
C THR A 112 -12.53 -15.56 -35.33
N GLN A 113 -12.82 -15.14 -36.56
CA GLN A 113 -12.80 -13.72 -36.93
C GLN A 113 -13.78 -12.88 -36.08
N LEU A 114 -14.93 -13.47 -35.72
CA LEU A 114 -15.92 -12.83 -34.86
C LEU A 114 -15.34 -12.50 -33.48
N MET A 115 -14.52 -13.39 -32.90
CA MET A 115 -13.83 -13.15 -31.65
C MET A 115 -12.98 -11.88 -31.71
N TYR A 116 -12.09 -11.75 -32.71
CA TYR A 116 -11.22 -10.58 -32.84
C TYR A 116 -12.00 -9.28 -33.08
N GLN A 117 -13.12 -9.37 -33.81
CA GLN A 117 -14.00 -8.22 -34.06
C GLN A 117 -14.68 -7.74 -32.77
N GLU A 118 -15.22 -8.65 -31.95
CA GLU A 118 -15.88 -8.29 -30.70
C GLU A 118 -14.88 -7.88 -29.61
N PHE A 119 -13.71 -8.53 -29.51
CA PHE A 119 -12.65 -8.12 -28.59
C PHE A 119 -12.19 -6.67 -28.83
N LYS A 120 -12.02 -6.26 -30.10
CA LYS A 120 -11.66 -4.89 -30.46
C LYS A 120 -12.72 -3.86 -30.09
N LYS A 121 -14.00 -4.24 -30.06
CA LYS A 121 -15.09 -3.36 -29.57
C LYS A 121 -15.04 -3.25 -28.05
N SER A 122 -14.94 -4.39 -27.38
CA SER A 122 -14.76 -4.48 -25.94
C SER A 122 -14.25 -5.86 -25.55
N ASN A 123 -13.18 -5.89 -24.76
CA ASN A 123 -12.66 -7.12 -24.20
C ASN A 123 -13.59 -7.77 -23.15
N THR A 124 -14.70 -7.12 -22.79
CA THR A 124 -15.78 -7.69 -21.96
C THR A 124 -16.84 -8.46 -22.76
N TYR A 125 -16.83 -8.41 -24.10
CA TYR A 125 -17.84 -9.07 -24.93
C TYR A 125 -17.51 -10.52 -25.27
N VAL A 126 -16.25 -10.90 -25.14
CA VAL A 126 -15.72 -12.23 -25.48
C VAL A 126 -15.30 -12.99 -24.22
N GLN A 127 -15.14 -14.31 -24.33
CA GLN A 127 -14.80 -15.16 -23.19
C GLN A 127 -13.45 -15.83 -23.41
N GLY A 128 -12.45 -15.39 -22.64
CA GLY A 128 -11.13 -16.02 -22.60
C GLY A 128 -11.08 -17.16 -21.60
N TYR A 129 -10.46 -18.28 -21.97
CA TYR A 129 -10.08 -19.33 -21.03
C TYR A 129 -8.65 -19.82 -21.25
N PHE A 130 -8.07 -20.37 -20.20
CA PHE A 130 -6.77 -21.01 -20.20
C PHE A 130 -6.93 -22.43 -19.68
N HIS A 131 -6.25 -23.38 -20.31
CA HIS A 131 -6.03 -24.71 -19.79
C HIS A 131 -4.70 -25.22 -20.34
N ARG A 132 -3.95 -26.01 -19.58
CA ARG A 132 -2.57 -26.37 -19.97
C ARG A 132 -2.44 -27.34 -21.14
N THR A 133 -3.52 -28.02 -21.49
CA THR A 133 -3.53 -29.09 -22.50
C THR A 133 -4.72 -29.07 -23.45
N THR A 134 -5.73 -28.22 -23.22
CA THR A 134 -7.00 -28.23 -23.96
C THR A 134 -7.26 -26.83 -24.46
N PHE A 135 -7.23 -26.66 -25.78
CA PHE A 135 -7.26 -25.34 -26.41
C PHE A 135 -8.52 -25.09 -27.22
N GLU A 136 -9.21 -26.15 -27.65
CA GLU A 136 -10.52 -26.07 -28.27
C GLU A 136 -11.62 -26.21 -27.22
N PHE A 137 -12.63 -25.34 -27.28
CA PHE A 137 -13.73 -25.37 -26.30
C PHE A 137 -14.53 -26.68 -26.40
N ASP A 138 -14.66 -27.21 -27.62
CA ASP A 138 -15.42 -28.42 -27.89
C ASP A 138 -14.72 -29.70 -27.43
N GLU A 139 -13.42 -29.65 -27.12
CA GLU A 139 -12.66 -30.78 -26.59
C GLU A 139 -12.84 -30.98 -25.07
N PHE A 140 -13.38 -30.00 -24.35
CA PHE A 140 -13.69 -30.17 -22.93
C PHE A 140 -14.82 -31.18 -22.71
N SER A 141 -14.79 -31.86 -21.56
CA SER A 141 -15.92 -32.65 -21.09
C SER A 141 -17.16 -31.77 -20.89
N ASP A 142 -18.35 -32.37 -20.95
CA ASP A 142 -19.60 -31.62 -20.76
C ASP A 142 -19.66 -30.92 -19.40
N ASP A 143 -19.12 -31.56 -18.35
CA ASP A 143 -18.99 -30.95 -17.03
C ASP A 143 -18.10 -29.71 -17.04
N ALA A 144 -16.93 -29.77 -17.70
CA ALA A 144 -16.02 -28.63 -17.81
C ALA A 144 -16.62 -27.49 -18.65
N LYS A 145 -17.31 -27.82 -19.76
CA LYS A 145 -18.08 -26.85 -20.55
C LYS A 145 -19.17 -26.18 -19.72
N GLN A 146 -19.88 -26.95 -18.88
CA GLN A 146 -20.92 -26.42 -18.02
C GLN A 146 -20.34 -25.53 -16.91
N ARG A 147 -19.18 -25.89 -16.33
CA ARG A 147 -18.44 -25.02 -15.40
C ARG A 147 -18.13 -23.68 -16.03
N LEU A 148 -17.53 -23.67 -17.23
CA LEU A 148 -17.23 -22.46 -18.00
C LEU A 148 -18.47 -21.60 -18.28
N LYS A 149 -19.57 -22.22 -18.73
CA LYS A 149 -20.82 -21.48 -18.96
C LYS A 149 -21.39 -20.88 -17.69
N ASN A 150 -21.36 -21.62 -16.57
CA ASN A 150 -21.85 -21.11 -15.28
C ASN A 150 -21.04 -19.90 -14.79
N ILE A 151 -19.72 -19.91 -14.99
CA ILE A 151 -18.89 -18.74 -14.65
C ILE A 151 -19.13 -17.57 -15.59
N TRP A 152 -19.19 -17.80 -16.90
CA TRP A 152 -19.44 -16.72 -17.86
C TRP A 152 -20.83 -16.07 -17.67
N ASP A 153 -21.86 -16.84 -17.33
CA ASP A 153 -23.15 -16.29 -16.90
C ASP A 153 -23.00 -15.40 -15.65
N SER A 154 -22.12 -15.80 -14.72
CA SER A 154 -21.87 -15.08 -13.47
C SER A 154 -20.99 -13.83 -13.67
N TYR A 155 -20.22 -13.79 -14.76
CA TYR A 155 -19.38 -12.65 -15.11
C TYR A 155 -20.13 -11.38 -15.44
N PHE A 156 -21.45 -11.41 -15.60
CA PHE A 156 -22.23 -10.17 -15.62
C PHE A 156 -21.97 -9.30 -14.37
N LEU A 157 -21.95 -9.89 -13.17
CA LEU A 157 -21.66 -9.14 -11.94
C LEU A 157 -20.20 -8.71 -11.88
N ALA A 158 -19.27 -9.61 -12.16
CA ALA A 158 -17.84 -9.30 -12.15
C ALA A 158 -17.47 -8.19 -13.14
N THR A 159 -18.05 -8.23 -14.35
CA THR A 159 -17.89 -7.20 -15.38
C THR A 159 -18.51 -5.87 -14.93
N SER A 160 -19.67 -5.91 -14.27
CA SER A 160 -20.30 -4.71 -13.72
C SER A 160 -19.42 -4.07 -12.65
N SER A 161 -18.86 -4.86 -11.73
CA SER A 161 -17.91 -4.39 -10.73
C SER A 161 -16.65 -3.82 -11.39
N TYR A 162 -16.05 -4.51 -12.35
CA TYR A 162 -14.91 -3.99 -13.12
C TYR A 162 -15.22 -2.63 -13.77
N ILE A 163 -16.33 -2.51 -14.51
CA ILE A 163 -16.71 -1.25 -15.17
C ILE A 163 -16.93 -0.12 -14.16
N ALA A 164 -17.58 -0.42 -13.03
CA ALA A 164 -17.86 0.55 -11.98
C ALA A 164 -16.60 0.99 -11.21
N ARG A 165 -15.59 0.10 -11.10
CA ARG A 165 -14.40 0.32 -10.26
C ARG A 165 -13.13 0.63 -11.01
N LYS A 166 -13.05 0.46 -12.34
CA LYS A 166 -11.81 0.68 -13.12
C LYS A 166 -11.23 2.11 -13.02
N LYS A 167 -12.02 3.08 -12.56
CA LYS A 167 -11.59 4.49 -12.32
C LYS A 167 -11.55 4.87 -10.84
N SER A 168 -11.80 3.93 -9.92
CA SER A 168 -11.68 4.17 -8.48
C SER A 168 -10.21 4.35 -8.09
N LEU A 169 -9.94 4.95 -6.92
CA LEU A 169 -8.58 5.10 -6.38
C LEU A 169 -7.86 3.75 -6.26
N ILE A 170 -8.56 2.73 -5.75
CA ILE A 170 -8.17 1.33 -5.87
C ILE A 170 -9.05 0.69 -6.94
N ALA A 171 -8.45 0.40 -8.09
CA ALA A 171 -9.17 -0.02 -9.28
C ALA A 171 -9.12 -1.54 -9.46
N ILE A 172 -10.29 -2.17 -9.64
CA ILE A 172 -10.35 -3.57 -10.07
C ILE A 172 -9.83 -3.65 -11.51
N SER A 173 -8.77 -4.43 -11.72
CA SER A 173 -8.15 -4.64 -13.03
C SER A 173 -8.79 -5.82 -13.77
N GLN A 174 -9.10 -6.88 -13.03
CA GLN A 174 -9.78 -8.07 -13.55
C GLN A 174 -10.47 -8.85 -12.43
N SER A 175 -11.44 -9.67 -12.81
CA SER A 175 -11.96 -10.77 -11.99
C SER A 175 -11.59 -12.08 -12.64
N PHE A 176 -11.32 -13.11 -11.86
CA PHE A 176 -10.88 -14.40 -12.37
C PHE A 176 -11.48 -15.56 -11.59
N GLN A 177 -11.47 -16.73 -12.22
CA GLN A 177 -11.75 -17.98 -11.55
C GLN A 177 -10.75 -19.05 -11.99
N ALA A 178 -10.29 -19.85 -11.04
CA ALA A 178 -9.32 -20.91 -11.26
C ALA A 178 -9.74 -22.22 -10.60
N TYR A 179 -9.44 -23.33 -11.28
CA TYR A 179 -9.86 -24.67 -10.88
C TYR A 179 -8.64 -25.57 -10.60
N ASN A 180 -8.90 -26.75 -10.05
CA ASN A 180 -7.86 -27.73 -9.69
C ASN A 180 -7.24 -28.44 -10.91
N ASP A 181 -7.85 -28.32 -12.10
CA ASP A 181 -7.42 -28.92 -13.36
C ASP A 181 -6.62 -27.95 -14.26
N SER A 182 -6.16 -26.81 -13.71
CA SER A 182 -5.50 -25.71 -14.44
C SER A 182 -6.43 -24.82 -15.27
N LEU A 183 -7.73 -25.14 -15.34
CA LEU A 183 -8.68 -24.26 -15.98
C LEU A 183 -8.69 -22.90 -15.29
N PHE A 184 -8.62 -21.84 -16.09
CA PHE A 184 -8.63 -20.47 -15.62
C PHE A 184 -9.37 -19.58 -16.61
N THR A 185 -10.16 -18.64 -16.12
CA THR A 185 -10.87 -17.67 -16.95
C THR A 185 -10.90 -16.33 -16.24
N THR A 186 -11.01 -15.25 -17.01
CA THR A 186 -11.05 -13.88 -16.49
C THR A 186 -12.12 -13.05 -17.18
N THR A 187 -12.57 -11.99 -16.50
CA THR A 187 -13.26 -10.86 -17.12
C THR A 187 -12.65 -9.53 -16.64
N PRO A 188 -12.36 -8.58 -17.53
CA PRO A 188 -12.41 -8.74 -18.98
C PRO A 188 -11.42 -9.80 -19.49
N MET A 189 -11.58 -10.22 -20.74
CA MET A 189 -10.56 -11.01 -21.41
C MET A 189 -9.29 -10.15 -21.58
N LEU A 190 -8.11 -10.71 -21.30
CA LEU A 190 -6.85 -10.01 -21.51
C LEU A 190 -6.19 -10.42 -22.84
N ASP A 191 -5.47 -9.49 -23.46
CA ASP A 191 -4.55 -9.80 -24.55
C ASP A 191 -3.25 -10.33 -23.94
N MET A 192 -3.09 -11.66 -23.91
CA MET A 192 -1.96 -12.29 -23.24
C MET A 192 -1.43 -13.54 -23.95
N ASN A 193 -0.09 -13.69 -23.92
CA ASN A 193 0.62 -14.85 -24.43
C ASN A 193 1.20 -15.68 -23.26
N LEU A 194 0.43 -16.67 -22.80
CA LEU A 194 0.81 -17.53 -21.68
C LEU A 194 1.83 -18.62 -22.07
N THR A 195 1.98 -18.88 -23.36
CA THR A 195 2.97 -19.83 -23.88
C THR A 195 4.39 -19.30 -23.72
N ALA A 196 4.57 -17.98 -23.78
CA ALA A 196 5.85 -17.32 -23.56
C ALA A 196 6.20 -17.10 -22.08
N PHE A 197 5.33 -17.51 -21.14
CA PHE A 197 5.56 -17.29 -19.71
C PHE A 197 6.85 -17.99 -19.25
N GLN A 198 7.71 -17.26 -18.53
CA GLN A 198 8.94 -17.79 -17.96
C GLN A 198 9.10 -17.33 -16.50
N PRO A 199 9.64 -18.18 -15.61
CA PRO A 199 10.07 -19.56 -15.86
C PRO A 199 8.88 -20.53 -16.00
N TYR A 200 9.13 -21.71 -16.60
CA TYR A 200 8.15 -22.80 -16.66
C TYR A 200 7.69 -23.23 -15.26
N GLN A 201 6.38 -23.28 -15.03
CA GLN A 201 5.84 -23.62 -13.72
C GLN A 201 5.68 -25.14 -13.55
N THR A 202 6.46 -25.71 -12.62
CA THR A 202 6.57 -27.15 -12.34
C THR A 202 6.00 -27.55 -10.96
N CYS A 203 5.23 -26.69 -10.30
CA CYS A 203 4.73 -26.99 -8.95
C CYS A 203 3.82 -28.22 -8.91
N ILE A 204 3.18 -28.55 -10.04
CA ILE A 204 2.43 -29.79 -10.24
C ILE A 204 3.35 -30.81 -10.92
N LYS A 205 3.69 -31.88 -10.19
CA LYS A 205 4.61 -32.93 -10.64
C LYS A 205 3.90 -33.96 -11.53
N ASN A 206 4.67 -34.69 -12.34
CA ASN A 206 4.23 -35.85 -13.11
C ASN A 206 3.19 -35.57 -14.21
N GLN A 207 3.19 -34.37 -14.77
CA GLN A 207 2.36 -34.00 -15.91
C GLN A 207 3.25 -33.27 -16.93
N THR A 208 3.18 -33.68 -18.19
CA THR A 208 3.76 -32.96 -19.33
C THR A 208 2.74 -31.95 -19.81
N PHE A 209 3.10 -30.68 -19.83
CA PHE A 209 2.19 -29.60 -20.22
C PHE A 209 2.72 -28.82 -21.41
N LEU A 210 1.79 -28.39 -22.27
CA LEU A 210 2.09 -27.58 -23.46
C LEU A 210 2.21 -26.09 -23.14
N GLU A 211 1.64 -25.65 -22.01
CA GLU A 211 1.73 -24.28 -21.51
C GLU A 211 2.63 -24.16 -20.28
N ASN A 212 3.40 -23.08 -20.25
CA ASN A 212 4.38 -22.79 -19.20
C ASN A 212 3.73 -22.25 -17.91
N TYR A 213 2.63 -21.53 -18.06
CA TYR A 213 1.84 -20.99 -16.94
C TYR A 213 0.94 -22.06 -16.30
N ASP A 214 0.71 -21.95 -15.00
CA ASP A 214 -0.25 -22.73 -14.24
C ASP A 214 -0.81 -21.88 -13.08
N PRO A 215 -2.13 -21.57 -13.07
CA PRO A 215 -2.73 -20.77 -12.00
C PRO A 215 -2.55 -21.40 -10.61
N ARG A 216 -2.41 -22.73 -10.52
CA ARG A 216 -2.24 -23.46 -9.25
C ARG A 216 -0.87 -23.25 -8.63
N CYS A 217 0.10 -22.80 -9.42
CA CYS A 217 1.44 -22.45 -8.96
C CYS A 217 1.54 -21.01 -8.45
N ARG A 218 0.46 -20.23 -8.53
CA ARG A 218 0.45 -18.84 -8.07
C ARG A 218 0.22 -18.79 -6.57
N GLY A 219 0.90 -17.87 -5.90
CA GLY A 219 0.79 -17.74 -4.46
C GLY A 219 -0.62 -17.39 -3.99
N TRP A 220 -1.36 -16.54 -4.73
CA TRP A 220 -2.77 -16.29 -4.43
C TRP A 220 -3.59 -17.59 -4.45
N TYR A 221 -3.31 -18.54 -5.34
CA TYR A 221 -4.02 -19.82 -5.39
C TYR A 221 -3.69 -20.65 -4.15
N GLN A 222 -2.39 -20.87 -3.91
CA GLN A 222 -1.89 -21.73 -2.83
C GLN A 222 -2.29 -21.20 -1.45
N SER A 223 -2.12 -19.90 -1.21
CA SER A 223 -2.48 -19.26 0.04
C SER A 223 -3.99 -19.31 0.28
N THR A 224 -4.81 -19.09 -0.75
CA THR A 224 -6.27 -19.17 -0.62
C THR A 224 -6.73 -20.58 -0.24
N VAL A 225 -6.21 -21.62 -0.90
CA VAL A 225 -6.52 -23.02 -0.56
C VAL A 225 -6.12 -23.36 0.88
N GLN A 226 -5.00 -22.82 1.37
CA GLN A 226 -4.48 -23.14 2.70
C GLN A 226 -5.13 -22.33 3.83
N GLN A 227 -5.50 -21.08 3.56
CA GLN A 227 -5.77 -20.09 4.61
C GLN A 227 -7.20 -19.54 4.60
N ALA A 228 -7.90 -19.57 3.46
CA ALA A 228 -9.25 -19.00 3.42
C ALA A 228 -10.25 -19.93 4.11
N GLY A 229 -10.99 -19.39 5.09
CA GLY A 229 -12.17 -20.06 5.61
C GLY A 229 -13.28 -20.13 4.57
N LYS A 230 -14.29 -20.99 4.82
CA LYS A 230 -15.49 -21.05 4.00
C LYS A 230 -16.20 -19.69 4.07
N TYR A 231 -16.42 -19.04 2.93
CA TYR A 231 -17.00 -17.69 2.80
C TYR A 231 -16.13 -16.52 3.27
N GLU A 232 -14.83 -16.73 3.50
CA GLU A 232 -13.91 -15.64 3.83
C GLU A 232 -13.18 -15.13 2.59
N VAL A 233 -13.03 -13.81 2.51
CA VAL A 233 -12.16 -13.20 1.51
C VAL A 233 -10.75 -13.13 2.07
N TYR A 234 -9.84 -13.81 1.39
CA TYR A 234 -8.42 -13.71 1.63
C TYR A 234 -7.83 -12.64 0.72
N GLN A 235 -6.99 -11.77 1.26
CA GLN A 235 -6.28 -10.78 0.47
C GLN A 235 -4.82 -11.22 0.36
N TYR A 236 -4.38 -11.52 -0.86
CA TYR A 236 -3.02 -11.92 -1.12
C TYR A 236 -2.13 -10.70 -1.29
N LYS A 237 -0.91 -10.79 -0.73
CA LYS A 237 0.12 -9.74 -0.75
C LYS A 237 0.41 -9.18 -2.15
N PRO A 238 0.98 -7.97 -2.27
CA PRO A 238 1.46 -7.44 -3.53
C PRO A 238 2.36 -8.45 -4.22
N TYR A 239 2.08 -8.68 -5.51
CA TYR A 239 2.84 -9.59 -6.34
C TYR A 239 2.85 -9.11 -7.78
N LYS A 240 3.87 -9.56 -8.52
CA LYS A 240 3.95 -9.32 -9.96
C LYS A 240 2.89 -10.12 -10.69
N ASP A 241 1.92 -9.43 -11.28
CA ASP A 241 0.89 -10.06 -12.09
C ASP A 241 1.53 -10.79 -13.28
N ALA A 242 1.05 -12.02 -13.52
CA ALA A 242 1.62 -12.89 -14.53
C ALA A 242 1.37 -12.40 -15.97
N PHE A 243 0.40 -11.50 -16.16
CA PHE A 243 -0.12 -11.14 -17.48
C PHE A 243 0.28 -9.72 -17.86
N THR A 244 0.15 -8.79 -16.93
CA THR A 244 0.42 -7.36 -17.13
C THR A 244 1.83 -6.97 -16.72
N ASN A 245 2.55 -7.82 -15.97
CA ASN A 245 3.81 -7.50 -15.29
C ASN A 245 3.71 -6.32 -14.32
N THR A 246 2.51 -5.84 -14.00
CA THR A 246 2.30 -4.80 -12.99
C THR A 246 2.17 -5.45 -11.62
N ILE A 247 2.59 -4.74 -10.58
CA ILE A 247 2.35 -5.16 -9.21
C ILE A 247 0.88 -4.91 -8.90
N THR A 248 0.23 -5.98 -8.48
CA THR A 248 -1.19 -6.03 -8.14
C THR A 248 -1.35 -6.76 -6.81
N MET A 249 -2.56 -6.73 -6.29
CA MET A 249 -3.01 -7.61 -5.23
C MET A 249 -4.29 -8.30 -5.64
N SER A 250 -4.57 -9.44 -5.01
CA SER A 250 -5.80 -10.19 -5.24
C SER A 250 -6.61 -10.28 -3.97
N GLY A 251 -7.91 -9.98 -4.06
CA GLY A 251 -8.90 -10.51 -3.13
C GLY A 251 -9.41 -11.84 -3.70
N THR A 252 -9.39 -12.90 -2.92
CA THR A 252 -9.77 -14.25 -3.34
C THR A 252 -10.70 -14.92 -2.35
N ALA A 253 -11.56 -15.80 -2.84
CA ALA A 253 -12.48 -16.59 -2.01
C ALA A 253 -12.55 -18.03 -2.52
N LEU A 254 -12.60 -18.98 -1.58
CA LEU A 254 -12.80 -20.39 -1.89
C LEU A 254 -14.26 -20.71 -2.18
N LEU A 255 -14.49 -21.39 -3.29
CA LEU A 255 -15.74 -22.07 -3.58
C LEU A 255 -15.60 -23.55 -3.20
N LEU A 256 -16.37 -23.95 -2.19
CA LEU A 256 -16.47 -25.33 -1.72
C LEU A 256 -17.86 -25.91 -2.01
N ASP A 257 -17.95 -27.21 -2.26
CA ASP A 257 -19.25 -27.87 -2.29
C ASP A 257 -19.93 -27.75 -0.92
N GLU A 258 -21.19 -27.32 -0.89
CA GLU A 258 -21.85 -27.05 0.38
C GLU A 258 -22.14 -28.32 1.20
N LYS A 259 -22.23 -29.48 0.54
CA LYS A 259 -22.55 -30.77 1.17
C LYS A 259 -21.30 -31.54 1.55
N THR A 260 -20.33 -31.64 0.64
CA THR A 260 -19.12 -32.44 0.85
C THR A 260 -17.95 -31.62 1.39
N ASN A 261 -18.03 -30.29 1.29
CA ASN A 261 -16.93 -29.37 1.59
C ASN A 261 -15.71 -29.55 0.67
N ASP A 262 -15.90 -30.23 -0.47
CA ASP A 262 -14.84 -30.43 -1.47
C ASP A 262 -14.52 -29.14 -2.20
N PHE A 263 -13.25 -28.97 -2.58
CA PHE A 263 -12.80 -27.85 -3.39
C PHE A 263 -13.46 -27.86 -4.77
N ILE A 264 -14.09 -26.74 -5.15
CA ILE A 264 -14.61 -26.52 -6.50
C ILE A 264 -13.66 -25.63 -7.29
N SER A 265 -13.35 -24.44 -6.75
CA SER A 265 -12.53 -23.42 -7.44
C SER A 265 -12.19 -22.26 -6.51
N ILE A 266 -11.35 -21.34 -7.00
CA ILE A 266 -11.12 -20.03 -6.40
C ILE A 266 -11.69 -18.99 -7.33
N ILE A 267 -12.46 -18.05 -6.79
CA ILE A 267 -12.75 -16.78 -7.48
C ILE A 267 -11.88 -15.69 -6.89
N GLY A 268 -11.51 -14.71 -7.71
CA GLY A 268 -10.75 -13.57 -7.24
C GLY A 268 -10.98 -12.32 -8.07
N MET A 269 -10.54 -11.21 -7.51
CA MET A 269 -10.47 -9.90 -8.14
C MET A 269 -9.09 -9.33 -7.90
N ASP A 270 -8.40 -9.00 -8.99
CA ASP A 270 -7.17 -8.25 -8.92
C ASP A 270 -7.47 -6.76 -8.88
N PHE A 271 -6.68 -6.04 -8.11
CA PHE A 271 -6.79 -4.60 -7.96
C PHE A 271 -5.43 -3.90 -7.88
N THR A 272 -5.41 -2.69 -8.43
CA THR A 272 -4.22 -1.84 -8.50
C THR A 272 -4.48 -0.53 -7.77
N ILE A 273 -3.41 0.10 -7.28
CA ILE A 273 -3.47 1.42 -6.62
C ILE A 273 -2.94 2.54 -7.51
N THR A 274 -2.79 2.30 -8.82
CA THR A 274 -2.22 3.29 -9.76
C THR A 274 -2.96 4.64 -9.70
N ASN A 275 -4.29 4.61 -9.62
CA ASN A 275 -5.10 5.83 -9.53
C ASN A 275 -4.91 6.54 -8.19
N LEU A 276 -4.82 5.80 -7.08
CA LEU A 276 -4.50 6.34 -5.75
C LEU A 276 -3.13 7.03 -5.75
N ILE A 277 -2.12 6.38 -6.33
CA ILE A 277 -0.77 6.93 -6.45
C ILE A 277 -0.82 8.24 -7.23
N GLN A 278 -1.37 8.22 -8.45
CA GLN A 278 -1.38 9.38 -9.33
C GLN A 278 -2.22 10.55 -8.81
N SER A 279 -3.32 10.26 -8.11
CA SER A 279 -4.29 11.29 -7.69
C SER A 279 -4.02 11.85 -6.29
N ILE A 280 -3.32 11.12 -5.42
CA ILE A 280 -3.17 11.49 -4.00
C ILE A 280 -1.70 11.42 -3.55
N LEU A 281 -1.00 10.33 -3.83
CA LEU A 281 0.34 10.11 -3.24
C LEU A 281 1.43 10.86 -4.01
N ALA A 282 1.33 10.94 -5.33
CA ALA A 282 2.37 11.52 -6.19
C ALA A 282 2.71 12.98 -5.84
N SER A 283 1.71 13.80 -5.46
CA SER A 283 1.94 15.18 -5.02
C SER A 283 2.65 15.26 -3.67
N SER A 284 2.52 14.23 -2.82
CA SER A 284 3.19 14.15 -1.52
C SER A 284 4.60 13.54 -1.63
N ASP A 285 4.88 12.88 -2.75
CA ASP A 285 6.14 12.18 -3.05
C ASP A 285 7.10 13.03 -3.91
N GLU A 286 6.75 14.29 -4.22
CA GLU A 286 7.60 15.16 -5.04
C GLU A 286 8.98 15.38 -4.39
N LEU A 287 10.02 15.03 -5.16
CA LEU A 287 11.41 15.20 -4.79
C LEU A 287 11.78 16.67 -4.86
N ASP A 288 11.92 17.29 -3.71
CA ASP A 288 12.86 18.39 -3.57
C ASP A 288 13.99 17.97 -2.63
N GLU A 289 15.03 17.33 -3.18
CA GLU A 289 16.26 16.96 -2.47
C GLU A 289 16.99 18.16 -1.86
N SER A 290 16.65 19.39 -2.30
CA SER A 290 17.16 20.64 -1.73
C SER A 290 16.30 21.16 -0.58
N GLN A 291 15.08 20.64 -0.39
CA GLN A 291 14.22 20.96 0.74
C GLN A 291 14.40 19.95 1.87
N ILE A 292 14.67 20.51 3.05
CA ILE A 292 14.85 19.81 4.33
C ILE A 292 13.55 19.11 4.79
N SER A 293 12.44 19.25 4.06
CA SER A 293 11.08 18.78 4.39
C SER A 293 10.46 17.91 3.28
N SER A 294 11.19 16.94 2.72
CA SER A 294 10.62 16.00 1.76
C SER A 294 9.98 14.82 2.51
N GLY A 295 8.65 14.79 2.55
CA GLY A 295 7.92 13.60 2.98
C GLY A 295 7.84 12.54 1.87
N TYR A 296 7.39 11.35 2.22
CA TYR A 296 6.96 10.36 1.23
C TYR A 296 5.91 9.43 1.81
N SER A 297 5.11 8.86 0.92
CA SER A 297 4.09 7.88 1.20
C SER A 297 4.60 6.48 0.93
N LEU A 298 4.26 5.55 1.80
CA LEU A 298 4.51 4.12 1.62
C LEU A 298 3.23 3.34 1.86
N ILE A 299 2.98 2.34 1.03
CA ILE A 299 1.96 1.32 1.24
C ILE A 299 2.66 -0.03 1.16
N PHE A 300 2.54 -0.86 2.18
CA PHE A 300 3.13 -2.19 2.18
C PHE A 300 2.25 -3.22 2.90
N HIS A 301 2.47 -4.48 2.56
CA HIS A 301 1.82 -5.65 3.13
C HIS A 301 2.61 -6.21 4.31
N ASP A 302 1.93 -6.62 5.38
CA ASP A 302 2.55 -7.10 6.62
C ASP A 302 3.54 -8.28 6.42
N ASN A 303 3.22 -9.22 5.53
CA ASN A 303 4.08 -10.31 5.12
C ASN A 303 5.40 -9.79 4.53
N ASN A 304 6.49 -9.96 5.30
CA ASN A 304 7.83 -9.47 5.01
C ASN A 304 7.91 -7.96 4.66
N ASN A 305 6.94 -7.16 5.11
CA ASN A 305 6.82 -5.75 4.76
C ASN A 305 6.87 -5.50 3.23
N THR A 306 6.21 -6.35 2.44
CA THR A 306 6.28 -6.32 0.96
C THR A 306 5.63 -5.05 0.42
N ILE A 307 6.39 -4.26 -0.34
CA ILE A 307 5.95 -2.94 -0.81
C ILE A 307 4.87 -3.07 -1.89
N PHE A 308 3.84 -2.21 -1.79
CA PHE A 308 2.88 -1.94 -2.86
C PHE A 308 3.00 -0.53 -3.44
N HIS A 309 3.53 0.42 -2.70
CA HIS A 309 3.90 1.76 -3.16
C HIS A 309 5.06 2.31 -2.33
N HIS A 310 6.06 2.88 -3.00
CA HIS A 310 7.15 3.63 -2.37
C HIS A 310 7.79 4.56 -3.42
N LYS A 311 8.17 5.79 -3.05
CA LYS A 311 8.73 6.77 -4.02
C LYS A 311 9.92 6.28 -4.85
N TYR A 312 10.82 5.51 -4.23
CA TYR A 312 12.02 4.94 -4.89
C TYR A 312 11.77 3.62 -5.62
N TRP A 313 10.53 3.14 -5.68
CA TRP A 313 10.20 1.86 -6.29
C TRP A 313 9.22 2.08 -7.44
N LYS A 314 9.53 1.49 -8.59
CA LYS A 314 8.65 1.56 -9.74
C LYS A 314 7.83 0.29 -9.81
N ASN A 315 6.54 0.47 -10.11
CA ASN A 315 5.61 -0.63 -10.37
C ASN A 315 5.98 -1.49 -11.62
N THR A 316 7.08 -1.13 -12.30
CA THR A 316 7.66 -1.87 -13.43
C THR A 316 8.90 -2.69 -13.06
N ASP A 317 9.39 -2.57 -11.83
CA ASP A 317 10.54 -3.35 -11.38
C ASP A 317 10.11 -4.81 -11.21
N ASP A 318 10.86 -5.75 -11.79
CA ASP A 318 10.51 -7.17 -11.83
C ASP A 318 10.62 -7.89 -10.47
N VAL A 319 10.87 -7.16 -9.39
CA VAL A 319 11.27 -7.68 -8.08
C VAL A 319 10.35 -7.15 -6.98
N GLU A 320 9.84 -8.06 -6.16
CA GLU A 320 9.16 -7.73 -4.91
C GLU A 320 10.20 -7.27 -3.88
N TYR A 321 10.05 -6.06 -3.35
CA TYR A 321 10.93 -5.51 -2.31
C TYR A 321 10.24 -5.50 -0.95
N SER A 322 11.02 -5.77 0.10
CA SER A 322 10.63 -5.40 1.45
C SER A 322 10.95 -3.93 1.71
N TRP A 323 10.20 -3.27 2.58
CA TRP A 323 10.48 -1.88 2.95
C TRP A 323 11.90 -1.69 3.49
N GLN A 324 12.34 -2.52 4.43
CA GLN A 324 13.67 -2.40 5.02
C GLN A 324 14.81 -2.59 4.02
N ASP A 325 14.63 -3.40 2.97
CA ASP A 325 15.67 -3.63 1.95
C ASP A 325 15.71 -2.50 0.93
N LEU A 326 14.57 -1.87 0.64
CA LEU A 326 14.53 -0.68 -0.20
C LEU A 326 15.09 0.56 0.53
N GLU A 327 14.71 0.75 1.80
CA GLU A 327 15.09 1.91 2.59
C GLU A 327 16.60 1.91 2.90
N TYR A 328 17.14 0.74 3.26
CA TYR A 328 18.55 0.53 3.59
C TYR A 328 19.25 -0.30 2.50
N ASN A 329 19.23 0.23 1.27
CA ASN A 329 19.91 -0.37 0.13
C ASN A 329 21.37 0.09 0.01
N SER A 330 22.17 -0.57 -0.84
CA SER A 330 23.62 -0.32 -1.00
C SER A 330 24.00 1.08 -1.49
N THR A 331 23.03 1.90 -1.91
CA THR A 331 23.27 3.28 -2.36
C THR A 331 23.17 4.30 -1.23
N THR A 332 22.81 3.87 -0.02
CA THR A 332 22.61 4.73 1.15
C THR A 332 23.70 4.49 2.19
N ILE A 333 24.15 5.55 2.88
CA ILE A 333 25.13 5.42 3.96
C ILE A 333 24.35 5.15 5.25
N TYR A 334 24.48 3.94 5.79
CA TYR A 334 23.82 3.54 7.02
C TYR A 334 24.67 2.55 7.81
N SER A 335 24.43 2.46 9.12
CA SER A 335 24.99 1.43 9.97
C SER A 335 24.04 0.22 10.08
N ILE A 336 24.59 -0.96 10.33
CA ILE A 336 23.79 -2.18 10.51
C ILE A 336 22.85 -2.03 11.72
N GLU A 337 23.28 -1.29 12.74
CA GLU A 337 22.49 -0.94 13.92
C GLU A 337 21.30 -0.05 13.56
N GLU A 338 21.44 0.92 12.65
CA GLU A 338 20.32 1.74 12.17
C GLU A 338 19.26 0.88 11.47
N LYS A 339 19.68 0.00 10.55
CA LYS A 339 18.77 -0.93 9.86
C LYS A 339 18.05 -1.86 10.86
N ASN A 340 18.79 -2.43 11.81
CA ASN A 340 18.21 -3.34 12.81
C ASN A 340 17.25 -2.61 13.76
N SER A 341 17.60 -1.40 14.18
CA SER A 341 16.72 -0.56 15.00
C SER A 341 15.43 -0.25 14.25
N PHE A 342 15.52 0.16 12.99
CA PHE A 342 14.36 0.41 12.14
C PHE A 342 13.46 -0.83 12.01
N ILE A 343 14.03 -1.99 11.69
CA ILE A 343 13.28 -3.26 11.60
C ILE A 343 12.55 -3.56 12.92
N GLN A 344 13.24 -3.38 14.05
CA GLN A 344 12.64 -3.62 15.36
C GLN A 344 11.48 -2.66 15.65
N GLN A 345 11.62 -1.37 15.31
CA GLN A 345 10.58 -0.37 15.53
C GLN A 345 9.34 -0.63 14.66
N VAL A 346 9.54 -1.01 13.39
CA VAL A 346 8.44 -1.44 12.51
C VAL A 346 7.76 -2.69 13.09
N SER A 347 8.53 -3.66 13.60
CA SER A 347 7.96 -4.85 14.24
C SER A 347 7.16 -4.51 15.51
N ASN A 348 7.64 -3.58 16.33
CA ASN A 348 6.95 -3.14 17.54
C ASN A 348 5.63 -2.44 17.19
N ALA A 349 5.63 -1.56 16.19
CA ALA A 349 4.42 -0.88 15.72
C ALA A 349 3.37 -1.88 15.17
N LYS A 350 3.81 -2.92 14.45
CA LYS A 350 2.94 -4.02 14.00
C LYS A 350 2.34 -4.78 15.16
N ALA A 351 3.16 -5.21 16.12
CA ALA A 351 2.69 -5.93 17.30
C ALA A 351 1.72 -5.09 18.15
N HIS A 352 1.94 -3.77 18.26
CA HIS A 352 1.00 -2.85 18.90
C HIS A 352 -0.34 -2.78 18.15
N ALA A 353 -0.30 -2.71 16.82
CA ALA A 353 -1.51 -2.70 16.00
C ALA A 353 -2.34 -3.99 16.14
N GLU A 354 -1.70 -5.14 16.32
CA GLU A 354 -2.37 -6.43 16.51
C GLU A 354 -3.12 -6.54 17.84
N GLN A 355 -2.79 -5.71 18.83
CA GLN A 355 -3.47 -5.68 20.13
C GLN A 355 -4.84 -4.97 20.08
N PHE A 356 -5.10 -4.19 19.02
CA PHE A 356 -6.33 -3.40 18.84
C PHE A 356 -6.68 -2.45 20.01
N ASN A 357 -5.72 -2.14 20.88
CA ASN A 357 -5.90 -1.25 22.03
C ASN A 357 -5.50 0.20 21.71
N TYR A 358 -6.00 0.71 20.59
CA TYR A 358 -5.75 2.07 20.11
C TYR A 358 -6.96 2.63 19.35
N ASN A 359 -7.02 3.95 19.19
CA ASN A 359 -7.98 4.59 18.32
C ASN A 359 -7.30 5.73 17.56
N ILE A 360 -7.08 5.56 16.25
CA ILE A 360 -6.40 6.56 15.43
C ILE A 360 -7.21 7.85 15.40
N GLU A 361 -8.50 7.79 15.05
CA GLU A 361 -9.38 8.97 14.95
C GLU A 361 -9.40 9.83 16.22
N LYS A 362 -9.42 9.17 17.39
CA LYS A 362 -9.43 9.82 18.71
C LYS A 362 -8.02 10.06 19.28
N GLN A 363 -6.98 9.68 18.55
CA GLN A 363 -5.57 9.73 18.97
C GLN A 363 -5.29 9.03 20.32
N ILE A 364 -5.96 7.91 20.59
CA ILE A 364 -5.78 7.13 21.83
C ILE A 364 -4.73 6.04 21.59
N ASN A 365 -3.69 5.99 22.45
CA ASN A 365 -2.61 5.00 22.41
C ASN A 365 -1.93 4.89 21.04
N ILE A 366 -1.69 6.02 20.36
CA ILE A 366 -1.07 6.05 19.03
C ILE A 366 0.44 6.30 19.04
N ASP A 367 1.06 6.49 20.22
CA ASP A 367 2.48 6.87 20.32
C ASP A 367 3.42 5.84 19.68
N GLN A 368 3.09 4.55 19.81
CA GLN A 368 3.87 3.44 19.21
C GLN A 368 3.82 3.43 17.68
N PHE A 369 2.97 4.24 17.07
CA PHE A 369 2.91 4.42 15.64
C PHE A 369 3.81 5.54 15.12
N TYR A 370 4.41 6.34 15.99
CA TYR A 370 5.44 7.28 15.58
C TYR A 370 6.80 6.59 15.67
N ILE A 371 7.39 6.28 14.51
CA ILE A 371 8.65 5.54 14.40
C ILE A 371 9.77 6.54 14.11
N PRO A 372 10.65 6.85 15.08
CA PRO A 372 11.88 7.60 14.81
C PRO A 372 12.93 6.70 14.16
N PHE A 373 13.49 7.09 13.03
CA PHE A 373 14.58 6.34 12.41
C PHE A 373 15.66 7.27 11.88
N SER A 374 16.83 6.71 11.57
CA SER A 374 17.92 7.48 11.00
C SER A 374 18.47 6.83 9.74
N LYS A 375 18.90 7.70 8.83
CA LYS A 375 19.47 7.35 7.53
C LYS A 375 20.41 8.47 7.10
N ASN A 376 21.60 8.15 6.59
CA ASN A 376 22.63 9.13 6.21
C ASN A 376 23.00 10.11 7.36
N ASN A 377 22.97 9.64 8.61
CA ASN A 377 23.12 10.46 9.84
C ASN A 377 22.03 11.53 10.05
N LEU A 378 20.93 11.48 9.30
CA LEU A 378 19.75 12.33 9.46
C LEU A 378 18.72 11.59 10.31
N SER A 379 18.09 12.29 11.25
CA SER A 379 16.94 11.78 12.00
C SER A 379 15.67 12.07 11.23
N GLN A 380 14.79 11.08 11.14
CA GLN A 380 13.51 11.13 10.44
C GLN A 380 12.42 10.57 11.36
N GLN A 381 11.18 10.99 11.16
CA GLN A 381 10.05 10.51 11.95
C GLN A 381 8.90 10.15 11.02
N LEU A 382 8.37 8.95 11.22
CA LEU A 382 7.30 8.39 10.43
C LEU A 382 6.06 8.21 11.31
N GLN A 383 4.87 8.40 10.75
CA GLN A 383 3.65 7.89 11.38
C GLN A 383 3.11 6.68 10.64
N PHE A 384 2.78 5.66 11.41
CA PHE A 384 2.36 4.32 11.00
C PHE A 384 0.86 4.12 11.25
N SER A 385 0.16 3.41 10.39
CA SER A 385 -1.21 2.97 10.68
C SER A 385 -1.52 1.67 9.95
N VAL A 386 -2.21 0.75 10.63
CA VAL A 386 -2.72 -0.49 10.02
C VAL A 386 -4.16 -0.30 9.54
N SER A 387 -4.40 -0.63 8.26
CA SER A 387 -5.73 -0.76 7.64
C SER A 387 -6.06 -2.24 7.47
N ASN A 388 -7.19 -2.69 8.04
CA ASN A 388 -7.79 -4.03 7.90
C ASN A 388 -6.79 -5.17 7.59
N LYS A 389 -5.96 -5.51 8.59
CA LYS A 389 -4.98 -6.62 8.62
C LYS A 389 -3.83 -6.57 7.61
N ILE A 390 -3.78 -5.64 6.67
CA ILE A 390 -2.96 -5.87 5.46
C ILE A 390 -2.05 -4.69 5.13
N PHE A 391 -2.46 -3.45 5.37
CA PHE A 391 -1.68 -2.31 4.90
C PHE A 391 -1.19 -1.43 5.99
N ILE A 392 0.09 -1.08 5.88
CA ILE A 392 0.68 -0.03 6.66
C ILE A 392 0.91 1.15 5.74
N VAL A 393 0.25 2.26 6.07
CA VAL A 393 0.51 3.55 5.45
C VAL A 393 1.55 4.25 6.29
N VAL A 394 2.57 4.78 5.64
CA VAL A 394 3.59 5.59 6.28
C VAL A 394 3.67 6.93 5.57
N VAL A 395 3.69 7.99 6.36
CA VAL A 395 4.03 9.34 5.90
C VAL A 395 5.28 9.77 6.65
N ASP A 396 6.33 10.11 5.90
CA ASP A 396 7.55 10.74 6.43
C ASP A 396 7.39 12.25 6.51
N PHE A 397 7.95 12.84 7.55
CA PHE A 397 8.46 14.20 7.51
C PHE A 397 9.89 14.16 8.06
N SER A 398 10.86 14.52 7.22
CA SER A 398 12.22 14.76 7.67
C SER A 398 12.25 15.99 8.58
N GLN A 399 12.14 15.79 9.88
CA GLN A 399 12.54 16.81 10.83
C GLN A 399 14.05 16.72 11.01
N HIS A 400 14.78 17.68 10.44
CA HIS A 400 16.01 18.10 11.08
C HIS A 400 15.62 18.69 12.44
N TYR A 401 15.56 17.85 13.48
CA TYR A 401 15.97 18.33 14.79
C TYR A 401 17.34 18.90 14.56
N LEU A 402 17.47 20.21 14.73
CA LEU A 402 18.76 20.81 14.96
C LEU A 402 19.38 19.97 16.07
N LYS A 403 20.34 19.09 15.74
CA LYS A 403 21.39 18.71 16.68
C LYS A 403 22.14 20.01 16.94
N GLN A 404 21.55 20.91 17.74
CA GLN A 404 22.27 22.00 18.38
C GLN A 404 23.13 21.37 19.47
N ASN A 405 24.20 20.72 19.05
CA ASN A 405 25.44 20.79 19.81
C ASN A 405 26.31 21.77 19.04
N ASN A 406 26.32 23.03 19.49
CA ASN A 406 27.19 24.14 19.07
C ASN A 406 26.68 25.13 18.00
N TYR A 407 25.45 25.63 18.11
CA TYR A 407 25.22 27.02 17.69
C TYR A 407 25.47 27.92 18.90
N VAL A 408 26.73 28.38 19.03
CA VAL A 408 26.99 29.68 19.65
C VAL A 408 26.10 30.68 18.90
N CYS A 409 25.27 31.44 19.60
CA CYS A 409 24.53 32.56 19.03
C CYS A 409 25.49 33.49 18.29
N GLY A 410 25.66 33.25 16.99
CA GLY A 410 26.32 34.16 16.08
C GLY A 410 25.33 35.27 15.75
N GLU A 411 25.72 36.50 16.06
CA GLU A 411 25.02 37.73 15.70
C GLU A 411 24.51 37.66 14.24
N SER A 412 23.19 37.67 14.08
CA SER A 412 22.56 38.08 12.82
C SER A 412 21.28 38.84 13.15
N SER A 413 21.47 40.08 13.57
CA SER A 413 20.46 41.13 13.44
C SER A 413 20.24 41.40 11.96
N GLU A 414 19.42 40.59 11.28
CA GLU A 414 18.69 40.98 10.06
C GLU A 414 17.87 39.81 9.53
N ARG A 415 16.54 39.98 9.55
CA ARG A 415 15.48 39.34 8.73
C ARG A 415 14.31 38.81 9.56
N PHE A 416 13.60 39.72 10.21
CA PHE A 416 12.14 39.58 10.32
C PHE A 416 11.52 40.38 9.16
N LYS A 417 11.23 39.71 8.05
CA LYS A 417 10.25 40.19 7.07
C LYS A 417 9.03 39.27 7.17
N ILE A 418 8.00 39.77 7.83
CA ILE A 418 6.66 39.20 7.85
C ILE A 418 6.09 39.41 6.44
N TYR A 419 5.89 38.33 5.68
CA TYR A 419 5.01 38.36 4.50
C TYR A 419 3.64 37.82 4.92
N PRO A 420 2.56 38.62 4.85
CA PRO A 420 1.21 38.10 4.94
C PRO A 420 0.77 37.54 3.58
N THR A 421 -0.24 36.67 3.63
CA THR A 421 -1.13 36.24 2.52
C THR A 421 -0.60 35.12 1.63
N VAL A 422 -1.21 33.92 1.74
CA VAL A 422 -2.11 33.33 0.72
C VAL A 422 -2.99 32.28 1.41
N LEU A 423 -4.25 32.64 1.68
CA LEU A 423 -5.36 31.72 1.89
C LEU A 423 -6.47 32.23 0.98
N GLN A 424 -6.53 31.71 -0.24
CA GLN A 424 -7.70 31.81 -1.11
C GLN A 424 -7.62 30.67 -2.13
N ASN A 425 -8.68 29.85 -2.12
CA ASN A 425 -9.01 28.73 -3.00
C ASN A 425 -8.56 27.33 -2.53
N ILE A 426 -9.30 26.80 -1.55
CA ILE A 426 -10.01 25.51 -1.66
C ILE A 426 -11.42 25.73 -1.12
#